data_AF-A0ABC8UMV5-F1
#
_entry.id   AF-A0ABC8UMV5-F1
#
_cell.length_a   1.000
_cell.length_b   1.000
_cell.length_c   1.000
_cell.angle_alpha   90.00
_cell.angle_beta   90.00
_cell.angle_gamma   90.00
#
_symmetry.space_group_name_H-M   'P 1'
#
loop_
_entity.id
_entity.type
_entity.pdbx_description
1 polymer ?
#
loop_
_entity_poly.entity_id
_entity_poly.type
_entity_poly.pdbx_seq_one_letter_code
_entity_poly.pdbx_strand_id
1 'polypeptide(L)'
;MEHSESYITPVSSEPRKPAPDTLTYEQTDEVNDSPIEQVRLTVSITDDPSLPCLTFRTWVLGLTSCALLAFLNQFFGYRQNPLYVSSVSAQIAVLPIGKLMAAYLPNKSIRIPGTKWSFSLNPGPFNLKEHVLITIFANSGSSPVYALGIITIVKAFYKRKINAIAAMLLTQTTQLLGYGWAGIFRKFLVDSPYMWWPSNLVQVSLFRALHEDENRPKAGLTRLQFFLVVLISSFSYYIVPNFLFQSITALSFVCWIWKDSVTAHQIGSGLRGLGIGSFALDWATVSAFLGSPLATPGFAIVNILASFIIVLYIMIPIAYWNNLYEAKRFPIYSTHVFNADGGLYNVSIILNEKTFQFNRQGYDDYSKINLSIAFVFAYGLSFATLAATISHVALFHGRTIWRQTKASVQDNFGDVHTRLMKKNYDPVPQWWFHSILIVVIGLALLTCEGFGKQLQLPYWGVLLAIALALFFTLPIGVITATTNQVSIHISQGFLVTFFFL
;
A
#
# COMPACT_ATOMS: atom_id res chain seq x y z
N MET A 1 -3.51 -12.00 -95.54
CA MET A 1 -2.27 -11.28 -95.88
C MET A 1 -1.78 -10.64 -94.60
N GLU A 2 -0.58 -11.06 -94.19
CA GLU A 2 0.27 -10.56 -93.10
C GLU A 2 -0.25 -10.56 -91.65
N HIS A 3 0.38 -11.45 -90.88
CA HIS A 3 0.44 -11.53 -89.43
C HIS A 3 1.11 -10.28 -88.84
N SER A 4 0.61 -9.79 -87.71
CA SER A 4 1.35 -8.94 -86.78
C SER A 4 1.46 -9.67 -85.44
N GLU A 5 2.67 -10.14 -85.12
CA GLU A 5 3.03 -10.77 -83.86
C GLU A 5 3.34 -9.69 -82.81
N SER A 6 2.65 -9.77 -81.67
CA SER A 6 2.94 -9.02 -80.46
C SER A 6 4.04 -9.72 -79.66
N TYR A 7 5.18 -9.05 -79.49
CA TYR A 7 6.29 -9.57 -78.71
C TYR A 7 6.00 -9.53 -77.20
N ILE A 8 6.06 -10.71 -76.60
CA ILE A 8 6.07 -10.98 -75.15
C ILE A 8 7.45 -10.60 -74.60
N THR A 9 7.51 -9.82 -73.51
CA THR A 9 8.72 -9.66 -72.69
C THR A 9 8.55 -10.39 -71.35
N PRO A 10 9.57 -11.11 -70.83
CA PRO A 10 9.42 -11.94 -69.65
C PRO A 10 9.49 -11.10 -68.36
N VAL A 11 8.62 -11.42 -67.41
CA VAL A 11 8.66 -10.93 -66.04
C VAL A 11 9.85 -11.57 -65.32
N SER A 12 10.87 -10.76 -65.00
CA SER A 12 11.97 -11.15 -64.12
C SER A 12 11.68 -10.68 -62.69
N SER A 13 11.80 -11.62 -61.77
CA SER A 13 11.59 -11.50 -60.33
C SER A 13 12.85 -10.96 -59.63
N GLU A 14 12.81 -9.71 -59.17
CA GLU A 14 13.72 -9.22 -58.12
C GLU A 14 12.95 -8.33 -57.13
N PRO A 15 13.11 -8.53 -55.81
CA PRO A 15 12.52 -7.65 -54.81
C PRO A 15 13.22 -6.29 -54.81
N ARG A 16 12.44 -5.24 -54.99
CA ARG A 16 12.83 -3.83 -54.95
C ARG A 16 13.49 -3.51 -53.61
N LYS A 17 14.78 -3.15 -53.62
CA LYS A 17 15.47 -2.57 -52.44
C LYS A 17 14.76 -1.27 -52.03
N PRO A 18 14.42 -1.05 -50.75
CA PRO A 18 13.95 0.25 -50.30
C PRO A 18 15.10 1.26 -50.33
N ALA A 19 14.80 2.48 -50.78
CA ALA A 19 15.69 3.63 -50.74
C ALA A 19 16.00 4.04 -49.28
N PRO A 20 17.18 4.63 -48.99
CA PRO A 20 17.53 5.03 -47.64
C PRO A 20 16.88 6.38 -47.32
N ASP A 21 15.72 6.34 -46.65
CA ASP A 21 15.18 7.52 -45.99
C ASP A 21 16.08 7.88 -44.79
N THR A 22 16.75 9.01 -44.94
CA THR A 22 17.73 9.57 -44.01
C THR A 22 17.00 10.33 -42.91
N LEU A 23 16.55 9.60 -41.89
CA LEU A 23 16.32 10.12 -40.54
C LEU A 23 16.77 9.04 -39.55
N THR A 24 18.09 8.90 -39.41
CA THR A 24 18.71 8.20 -38.29
C THR A 24 18.37 8.96 -37.01
N TYR A 25 17.27 8.57 -36.36
CA TYR A 25 17.20 8.70 -34.91
C TYR A 25 18.28 7.77 -34.37
N GLU A 26 19.33 8.32 -33.77
CA GLU A 26 20.21 7.57 -32.88
C GLU A 26 19.39 7.14 -31.65
N GLN A 27 18.54 6.11 -31.80
CA GLN A 27 18.25 5.23 -30.69
C GLN A 27 19.51 4.43 -30.45
N THR A 28 20.41 4.96 -29.61
CA THR A 28 21.22 4.07 -28.79
C THR A 28 20.23 3.18 -28.06
N ASP A 29 20.09 1.92 -28.50
CA ASP A 29 19.34 0.90 -27.76
C ASP A 29 20.02 0.76 -26.39
N GLU A 30 19.56 1.56 -25.42
CA GLU A 30 20.08 1.49 -24.06
C GLU A 30 19.83 0.06 -23.56
N VAL A 31 20.92 -0.65 -23.28
CA VAL A 31 20.84 -2.02 -22.79
C VAL A 31 20.10 -2.01 -21.46
N ASN A 32 19.04 -2.82 -21.35
CA ASN A 32 18.31 -2.98 -20.11
C ASN A 32 19.16 -3.73 -19.08
N ASP A 33 19.89 -2.96 -18.28
CA ASP A 33 20.82 -3.41 -17.23
C ASP A 33 20.17 -3.49 -15.84
N SER A 34 18.83 -3.46 -15.76
CA SER A 34 18.16 -3.58 -14.47
C SER A 34 18.46 -4.94 -13.82
N PRO A 35 18.90 -4.98 -12.54
CA PRO A 35 19.30 -6.22 -11.88
C PRO A 35 18.14 -7.16 -11.56
N ILE A 36 16.90 -6.66 -11.60
CA ILE A 36 15.68 -7.42 -11.26
C ILE A 36 14.98 -7.85 -12.54
N GLU A 37 14.89 -9.16 -12.76
CA GLU A 37 14.26 -9.74 -13.95
C GLU A 37 12.80 -9.30 -14.13
N GLN A 38 12.04 -9.24 -13.05
CA GLN A 38 10.64 -8.82 -13.07
C GLN A 38 10.51 -7.37 -13.57
N VAL A 39 11.44 -6.48 -13.20
CA VAL A 39 11.48 -5.10 -13.70
C VAL A 39 11.80 -5.09 -15.19
N ARG A 40 12.80 -5.86 -15.62
CA ARG A 40 13.19 -5.98 -17.04
C ARG A 40 12.06 -6.42 -17.95
N LEU A 41 11.20 -7.32 -17.47
CA LEU A 41 10.07 -7.84 -18.24
C LEU A 41 8.85 -6.90 -18.25
N THR A 42 8.70 -6.08 -17.20
CA THR A 42 7.47 -5.30 -16.98
C THR A 42 7.61 -3.82 -17.29
N VAL A 43 8.79 -3.22 -17.18
CA VAL A 43 8.99 -1.77 -17.36
C VAL A 43 9.64 -1.47 -18.72
N SER A 44 9.10 -0.50 -19.45
CA SER A 44 9.71 -0.04 -20.71
C SER A 44 10.98 0.76 -20.44
N ILE A 45 11.95 0.67 -21.36
CA ILE A 45 13.19 1.45 -21.37
C ILE A 45 13.06 2.76 -22.16
N THR A 46 11.87 3.07 -22.67
CA THR A 46 11.60 4.27 -23.47
C THR A 46 10.73 5.27 -22.70
N ASP A 47 10.99 6.56 -22.89
CA ASP A 47 10.20 7.66 -22.35
C ASP A 47 10.09 8.78 -23.39
N ASP A 48 8.89 9.37 -23.50
CA ASP A 48 8.61 10.54 -24.34
C ASP A 48 8.35 11.77 -23.44
N PRO A 49 9.34 12.67 -23.25
CA PRO A 49 9.22 13.85 -22.39
C PRO A 49 8.18 14.88 -22.86
N SER A 50 7.71 14.79 -24.12
CA SER A 50 6.79 15.79 -24.70
C SER A 50 5.33 15.62 -24.23
N LEU A 51 4.99 14.47 -23.65
CA LEU A 51 3.62 14.15 -23.22
C LEU A 51 3.17 15.03 -22.03
N PRO A 52 1.99 15.67 -22.10
CA PRO A 52 1.51 16.53 -21.03
C PRO A 52 1.01 15.72 -19.82
N CYS A 53 1.45 16.06 -18.60
CA CYS A 53 1.07 15.36 -17.36
C CYS A 53 0.05 16.12 -16.51
N LEU A 54 0.26 17.43 -16.30
CA LEU A 54 -0.52 18.28 -15.40
C LEU A 54 -1.66 18.98 -16.13
N THR A 55 -2.60 18.20 -16.64
CA THR A 55 -3.77 18.71 -17.38
C THR A 55 -4.96 18.95 -16.44
N PHE A 56 -5.99 19.64 -16.96
CA PHE A 56 -7.27 19.78 -16.26
C PHE A 56 -7.88 18.43 -15.86
N ARG A 57 -7.79 17.42 -16.75
CA ARG A 57 -8.27 16.06 -16.48
C ARG A 57 -7.56 15.45 -15.29
N THR A 58 -6.25 15.62 -15.20
CA THR A 58 -5.44 15.07 -14.11
C THR A 58 -5.90 15.60 -12.75
N TRP A 59 -6.13 16.91 -12.65
CA TRP A 59 -6.62 17.52 -11.40
C TRP A 59 -8.03 17.07 -11.04
N VAL A 60 -8.97 17.11 -11.99
CA VAL A 60 -10.38 16.77 -11.72
C VAL A 60 -10.51 15.28 -11.36
N LEU A 61 -9.98 14.39 -12.19
CA LEU A 61 -10.09 12.95 -11.97
C LEU A 61 -9.23 12.52 -10.77
N GLY A 62 -8.02 13.05 -10.64
CA GLY A 62 -7.13 12.75 -9.51
C GLY A 62 -7.73 13.14 -8.16
N LEU A 63 -8.18 14.38 -8.00
CA LEU A 63 -8.77 14.85 -6.73
C LEU A 63 -10.07 14.11 -6.40
N THR A 64 -10.91 13.86 -7.41
CA THR A 64 -12.17 13.13 -7.20
C THR A 64 -11.91 11.68 -6.81
N SER A 65 -11.00 10.99 -7.50
CA SER A 65 -10.61 9.62 -7.16
C SER A 65 -9.97 9.52 -5.77
N CYS A 66 -9.11 10.48 -5.41
CA CYS A 66 -8.51 10.57 -4.08
C CYS A 66 -9.59 10.71 -2.98
N ALA A 67 -10.49 11.69 -3.13
CA ALA A 67 -11.56 11.94 -2.16
C ALA A 67 -12.51 10.74 -2.02
N LEU A 68 -12.89 10.13 -3.14
CA LEU A 68 -13.78 8.97 -3.16
C LEU A 68 -13.14 7.76 -2.47
N LEU A 69 -11.89 7.44 -2.80
CA LEU A 69 -11.17 6.32 -2.19
C LEU A 69 -10.93 6.54 -0.70
N ALA A 70 -10.60 7.77 -0.29
CA ALA A 70 -10.39 8.10 1.12
C ALA A 70 -11.68 7.87 1.93
N PHE A 71 -12.83 8.30 1.39
CA PHE A 71 -14.12 8.06 2.00
C PHE A 71 -14.47 6.57 2.08
N LEU A 72 -14.39 5.85 0.95
CA LEU A 72 -14.76 4.43 0.88
C LEU A 72 -13.91 3.57 1.79
N ASN A 73 -12.58 3.74 1.76
CA ASN A 73 -11.67 2.93 2.57
C ASN A 73 -11.80 3.25 4.06
N GLN A 74 -12.03 4.52 4.44
CA GLN A 74 -12.30 4.85 5.83
C GLN A 74 -13.63 4.25 6.30
N PHE A 75 -14.67 4.29 5.46
CA PHE A 75 -15.97 3.71 5.78
C PHE A 75 -15.92 2.19 5.93
N PHE A 76 -15.26 1.50 5.00
CA PHE A 76 -15.12 0.04 5.04
C PHE A 76 -14.14 -0.46 6.10
N GLY A 77 -13.22 0.38 6.57
CA GLY A 77 -12.26 0.05 7.62
C GLY A 77 -12.90 -0.30 8.97
N TYR A 78 -14.14 0.10 9.23
CA TYR A 78 -14.87 -0.24 10.47
C TYR A 78 -15.60 -1.59 10.42
N ARG A 79 -15.53 -2.32 9.30
CA ARG A 79 -16.13 -3.66 9.20
C ARG A 79 -15.26 -4.69 9.92
N GLN A 80 -15.90 -5.75 10.42
CA GLN A 80 -15.20 -6.87 11.07
C GLN A 80 -14.19 -7.55 10.14
N ASN A 81 -14.56 -7.74 8.86
CA ASN A 81 -13.65 -8.07 7.77
C ASN A 81 -13.50 -6.80 6.92
N PRO A 82 -12.40 -6.05 7.05
CA PRO A 82 -12.20 -4.81 6.31
C PRO A 82 -12.25 -5.07 4.80
N LEU A 83 -12.97 -4.21 4.08
CA LEU A 83 -12.85 -4.16 2.62
C LEU A 83 -11.91 -3.04 2.24
N TYR A 84 -11.03 -3.32 1.28
CA TYR A 84 -10.06 -2.36 0.77
C TYR A 84 -10.24 -2.17 -0.72
N VAL A 85 -10.50 -0.92 -1.12
CA VAL A 85 -10.57 -0.50 -2.52
C VAL A 85 -9.23 0.11 -2.91
N SER A 86 -8.46 -0.62 -3.71
CA SER A 86 -7.13 -0.21 -4.13
C SER A 86 -7.15 0.90 -5.20
N SER A 87 -6.01 1.59 -5.38
CA SER A 87 -5.83 2.55 -6.48
C SER A 87 -5.95 1.94 -7.88
N VAL A 88 -5.78 0.62 -8.01
CA VAL A 88 -6.00 -0.12 -9.27
C VAL A 88 -7.46 0.03 -9.74
N SER A 89 -8.42 0.11 -8.83
CA SER A 89 -9.83 0.34 -9.19
C SER A 89 -10.02 1.71 -9.87
N ALA A 90 -9.35 2.75 -9.37
CA ALA A 90 -9.34 4.06 -10.01
C ALA A 90 -8.59 4.03 -11.35
N GLN A 91 -7.47 3.31 -11.43
CA GLN A 91 -6.75 3.09 -12.69
C GLN A 91 -7.67 2.53 -13.78
N ILE A 92 -8.49 1.52 -13.47
CA ILE A 92 -9.42 0.94 -14.44
C ILE A 92 -10.53 1.94 -14.81
N ALA A 93 -11.15 2.59 -13.82
CA ALA A 93 -12.30 3.47 -14.03
C ALA A 93 -11.96 4.77 -14.76
N VAL A 94 -10.76 5.32 -14.52
CA VAL A 94 -10.31 6.59 -15.08
C VAL A 94 -10.05 6.49 -16.59
N LEU A 95 -9.67 5.33 -17.12
CA LEU A 95 -9.36 5.19 -18.54
C LEU A 95 -10.53 5.56 -19.47
N PRO A 96 -11.73 4.95 -19.36
CA PRO A 96 -12.86 5.32 -20.22
C PRO A 96 -13.30 6.77 -19.98
N ILE A 97 -13.31 7.24 -18.72
CA ILE A 97 -13.69 8.62 -18.39
C ILE A 97 -12.70 9.62 -18.98
N GLY A 98 -11.40 9.34 -18.89
CA GLY A 98 -10.32 10.16 -19.46
C GLY A 98 -10.39 10.23 -20.97
N LYS A 99 -10.66 9.11 -21.65
CA LYS A 99 -10.90 9.08 -23.11
C LYS A 99 -12.15 9.86 -23.50
N LEU A 100 -13.25 9.73 -22.76
CA LEU A 100 -14.47 10.52 -22.97
C LEU A 100 -14.19 12.02 -22.77
N MET A 101 -13.50 12.39 -21.71
CA MET A 101 -13.08 13.77 -21.47
C MET A 101 -12.19 14.30 -22.61
N ALA A 102 -11.25 13.49 -23.12
CA ALA A 102 -10.43 13.88 -24.27
C ALA A 102 -11.23 14.01 -25.57
N ALA A 103 -12.35 13.30 -25.73
CA ALA A 103 -13.21 13.42 -26.91
C ALA A 103 -14.14 14.64 -26.85
N TYR A 104 -14.65 14.99 -25.67
CA TYR A 104 -15.69 16.02 -25.52
C TYR A 104 -15.18 17.38 -25.03
N LEU A 105 -14.06 17.46 -24.30
CA LEU A 105 -13.58 18.76 -23.80
C LEU A 105 -13.00 19.62 -24.93
N PRO A 106 -13.26 20.95 -24.91
CA PRO A 106 -12.80 21.85 -25.96
C PRO A 106 -11.29 22.04 -25.90
N ASN A 107 -10.63 21.95 -27.07
CA ASN A 107 -9.19 22.22 -27.23
C ASN A 107 -8.85 23.72 -27.25
N LYS A 108 -9.81 24.60 -26.95
CA LYS A 108 -9.61 26.05 -27.02
C LYS A 108 -8.67 26.49 -25.90
N SER A 109 -7.59 27.15 -26.27
CA SER A 109 -6.68 27.79 -25.33
C SER A 109 -7.33 29.05 -24.76
N ILE A 110 -7.69 29.00 -23.48
CA ILE A 110 -8.27 30.12 -22.76
C ILE A 110 -7.12 30.93 -22.17
N ARG A 111 -6.97 32.18 -22.62
CA ARG A 111 -6.03 33.13 -22.00
C ARG A 111 -6.66 33.67 -20.73
N ILE A 112 -5.92 33.59 -19.62
CA ILE A 112 -6.36 34.16 -18.35
C ILE A 112 -6.29 35.69 -18.47
N PRO A 113 -7.42 36.42 -18.32
CA PRO A 113 -7.43 37.88 -18.44
C PRO A 113 -6.41 38.53 -17.50
N GLY A 114 -5.54 39.39 -18.03
CA GLY A 114 -4.50 40.08 -17.26
C GLY A 114 -3.19 39.33 -17.04
N THR A 115 -3.04 38.11 -17.56
CA THR A 115 -1.75 37.37 -17.53
C THR A 115 -1.35 36.88 -18.92
N LYS A 116 -0.07 36.53 -19.10
CA LYS A 116 0.42 35.85 -20.31
C LYS A 116 0.07 34.35 -20.34
N TRP A 117 -0.60 33.84 -19.31
CA TRP A 117 -0.87 32.42 -19.18
C TRP A 117 -2.10 32.03 -19.97
N SER A 118 -1.96 30.98 -20.76
CA SER A 118 -3.03 30.35 -21.50
C SER A 118 -3.12 28.90 -21.11
N PHE A 119 -4.30 28.40 -20.76
CA PHE A 119 -4.50 26.99 -20.46
C PHE A 119 -5.54 26.41 -21.42
N SER A 120 -5.30 25.18 -21.88
CA SER A 120 -6.29 24.40 -22.61
C SER A 120 -6.93 23.40 -21.66
N LEU A 121 -8.25 23.28 -21.74
CA LEU A 121 -8.99 22.23 -21.04
C LEU A 121 -8.69 20.83 -21.61
N ASN A 122 -8.23 20.77 -22.86
CA ASN A 122 -7.86 19.54 -23.55
C ASN A 122 -6.60 19.80 -24.40
N PRO A 123 -5.40 19.55 -23.84
CA PRO A 123 -4.13 19.78 -24.54
C PRO A 123 -3.80 18.69 -25.58
N GLY A 124 -4.52 17.56 -25.58
CA GLY A 124 -4.28 16.45 -26.48
C GLY A 124 -5.00 15.17 -26.04
N PRO A 125 -4.77 14.05 -26.75
CA PRO A 125 -5.31 12.74 -26.39
C PRO A 125 -4.96 12.35 -24.95
N PHE A 126 -5.83 11.55 -24.32
CA PHE A 126 -5.56 11.02 -22.99
C PHE A 126 -4.35 10.08 -23.04
N ASN A 127 -3.30 10.44 -22.32
CA ASN A 127 -2.02 9.73 -22.38
C ASN A 127 -1.67 8.98 -21.09
N LEU A 128 -0.66 8.11 -21.19
CA LEU A 128 -0.20 7.27 -20.09
C LEU A 128 0.25 8.09 -18.86
N LYS A 129 0.91 9.23 -19.03
CA LYS A 129 1.42 10.04 -17.90
C LYS A 129 0.31 10.72 -17.13
N GLU A 130 -0.71 11.25 -17.81
CA GLU A 130 -1.94 11.73 -17.16
C GLU A 130 -2.56 10.61 -16.32
N HIS A 131 -2.68 9.41 -16.90
CA HIS A 131 -3.31 8.27 -16.22
C HIS A 131 -2.53 7.80 -14.99
N VAL A 132 -1.20 7.73 -15.10
CA VAL A 132 -0.31 7.42 -13.98
C VAL A 132 -0.45 8.46 -12.88
N LEU A 133 -0.44 9.75 -13.21
CA LEU A 133 -0.52 10.82 -12.22
C LEU A 133 -1.87 10.86 -11.50
N ILE A 134 -2.98 10.63 -12.21
CA ILE A 134 -4.31 10.46 -11.60
C ILE A 134 -4.31 9.28 -10.62
N THR A 135 -3.65 8.17 -10.97
CA THR A 135 -3.59 6.98 -10.12
C THR A 135 -2.72 7.21 -8.88
N ILE A 136 -1.67 8.04 -8.96
CA ILE A 136 -0.88 8.47 -7.79
C ILE A 136 -1.75 9.29 -6.82
N PHE A 137 -2.59 10.20 -7.33
CA PHE A 137 -3.55 10.93 -6.50
C PHE A 137 -4.54 9.96 -5.83
N ALA A 138 -5.08 9.01 -6.60
CA ALA A 138 -5.97 7.98 -6.10
C ALA A 138 -5.32 7.11 -5.00
N ASN A 139 -4.05 6.73 -5.18
CA ASN A 139 -3.28 5.94 -4.21
C ASN A 139 -3.07 6.69 -2.88
N SER A 140 -2.86 8.00 -2.96
CA SER A 140 -2.77 8.85 -1.76
C SER A 140 -4.06 8.82 -0.93
N GLY A 141 -5.22 8.63 -1.58
CA GLY A 141 -6.51 8.46 -0.93
C GLY A 141 -6.88 7.02 -0.59
N SER A 142 -6.20 5.99 -1.12
CA SER A 142 -6.61 4.61 -0.86
C SER A 142 -6.21 4.12 0.53
N SER A 143 -5.17 4.69 1.14
CA SER A 143 -4.66 4.26 2.44
C SER A 143 -5.45 4.89 3.61
N PRO A 144 -5.98 4.08 4.56
CA PRO A 144 -6.66 4.62 5.72
C PRO A 144 -5.70 5.38 6.65
N VAL A 145 -6.19 6.45 7.27
CA VAL A 145 -5.35 7.30 8.14
C VAL A 145 -5.34 6.76 9.57
N TYR A 146 -4.18 6.32 10.04
CA TYR A 146 -4.03 5.74 11.38
C TYR A 146 -4.49 6.69 12.50
N ALA A 147 -4.21 8.00 12.40
CA ALA A 147 -4.62 9.00 13.38
C ALA A 147 -6.15 9.05 13.60
N LEU A 148 -6.96 8.69 12.60
CA LEU A 148 -8.42 8.59 12.76
C LEU A 148 -8.80 7.46 13.73
N GLY A 149 -7.97 6.44 13.91
CA GLY A 149 -8.13 5.41 14.93
C GLY A 149 -8.16 6.02 16.34
N ILE A 150 -7.20 6.89 16.66
CA ILE A 150 -7.15 7.60 17.96
C ILE A 150 -8.42 8.43 18.16
N ILE A 151 -8.79 9.22 17.15
CA ILE A 151 -9.97 10.09 17.21
C ILE A 151 -11.24 9.26 17.40
N THR A 152 -11.33 8.11 16.72
CA THR A 152 -12.44 7.18 16.87
C THR A 152 -12.47 6.59 18.28
N ILE A 153 -11.34 6.17 18.84
CA ILE A 153 -11.27 5.63 20.20
C ILE A 153 -11.77 6.66 21.21
N VAL A 154 -11.28 7.90 21.13
CA VAL A 154 -11.67 8.97 22.05
C VAL A 154 -13.16 9.34 21.93
N LYS A 155 -13.72 9.39 20.72
CA LYS A 155 -15.13 9.73 20.51
C LYS A 155 -16.07 8.55 20.80
N ALA A 156 -15.75 7.35 20.31
CA ALA A 156 -16.64 6.20 20.33
C ALA A 156 -16.55 5.41 21.64
N PHE A 157 -15.34 5.24 22.20
CA PHE A 157 -15.13 4.45 23.42
C PHE A 157 -15.04 5.33 24.66
N TYR A 158 -14.26 6.42 24.62
CA TYR A 158 -14.13 7.34 25.77
C TYR A 158 -15.19 8.45 25.83
N LYS A 159 -16.11 8.49 24.85
CA LYS A 159 -17.25 9.44 24.78
C LYS A 159 -16.88 10.92 24.97
N ARG A 160 -15.68 11.31 24.54
CA ARG A 160 -15.19 12.69 24.66
C ARG A 160 -15.31 13.49 23.36
N LYS A 161 -15.43 14.80 23.52
CA LYS A 161 -15.34 15.77 22.43
C LYS A 161 -13.88 16.16 22.23
N ILE A 162 -13.37 16.00 21.02
CA ILE A 162 -12.07 16.53 20.58
C ILE A 162 -12.32 17.76 19.72
N ASN A 163 -11.49 18.80 19.86
CA ASN A 163 -11.53 19.95 18.97
C ASN A 163 -11.28 19.52 17.51
N ALA A 164 -12.19 19.91 16.60
CA ALA A 164 -12.10 19.52 15.19
C ALA A 164 -10.79 19.95 14.51
N ILE A 165 -10.26 21.13 14.85
CA ILE A 165 -9.01 21.65 14.31
C ILE A 165 -7.83 20.80 14.80
N ALA A 166 -7.80 20.45 16.09
CA ALA A 166 -6.76 19.59 16.65
C ALA A 166 -6.77 18.19 15.99
N ALA A 167 -7.96 17.62 15.78
CA ALA A 167 -8.10 16.33 15.08
C ALA A 167 -7.63 16.40 13.61
N MET A 168 -7.94 17.50 12.92
CA MET A 168 -7.51 17.72 11.54
C MET A 168 -6.00 17.90 11.44
N LEU A 169 -5.41 18.72 12.34
CA LEU A 169 -3.97 18.92 12.39
C LEU A 169 -3.24 17.61 12.71
N LEU A 170 -3.69 16.84 13.70
CA LEU A 170 -3.12 15.52 14.03
C LEU A 170 -3.12 14.58 12.82
N THR A 171 -4.24 14.56 12.10
CA THR A 171 -4.39 13.73 10.89
C THR A 171 -3.45 14.20 9.77
N GLN A 172 -3.36 15.51 9.53
CA GLN A 172 -2.51 16.04 8.47
C GLN A 172 -1.03 15.93 8.80
N THR A 173 -0.61 16.24 10.02
CA THR A 173 0.81 16.21 10.40
C THR A 173 1.37 14.79 10.33
N THR A 174 0.61 13.77 10.75
CA THR A 174 1.05 12.38 10.67
C THR A 174 1.24 11.90 9.23
N GLN A 175 0.40 12.33 8.29
CA GLN A 175 0.54 12.00 6.86
C GLN A 175 1.66 12.81 6.18
N LEU A 176 1.70 14.13 6.40
CA LEU A 176 2.67 15.01 5.75
C LEU A 176 4.11 14.75 6.19
N LEU A 177 4.31 14.26 7.42
CA LEU A 177 5.61 13.84 7.92
C LEU A 177 6.23 12.72 7.05
N GLY A 178 5.39 11.80 6.55
CA GLY A 178 5.82 10.74 5.61
C GLY A 178 6.41 11.29 4.31
N TYR A 179 5.82 12.35 3.73
CA TYR A 179 6.35 12.98 2.52
C TYR A 179 7.72 13.64 2.77
N GLY A 180 7.95 14.20 3.96
CA GLY A 180 9.26 14.71 4.36
C GLY A 180 10.33 13.60 4.38
N TRP A 181 10.02 12.44 4.96
CA TRP A 181 10.93 11.30 4.98
C TRP A 181 11.20 10.70 3.59
N ALA A 182 10.17 10.65 2.74
CA ALA A 182 10.31 10.13 1.38
C ALA A 182 11.41 10.87 0.60
N GLY A 183 11.55 12.19 0.80
CA GLY A 183 12.63 12.97 0.20
C GLY A 183 14.02 12.64 0.72
N ILE A 184 14.15 12.49 2.04
CA ILE A 184 15.43 12.18 2.71
C ILE A 184 15.92 10.79 2.27
N PHE A 185 15.01 9.82 2.19
CA PHE A 185 15.33 8.44 1.82
C PHE A 185 15.21 8.13 0.32
N ARG A 186 14.82 9.09 -0.52
CA ARG A 186 14.65 8.92 -1.97
C ARG A 186 15.83 8.21 -2.61
N LYS A 187 17.04 8.64 -2.29
CA LYS A 187 18.27 8.09 -2.87
C LYS A 187 18.50 6.61 -2.53
N PHE A 188 17.99 6.16 -1.39
CA PHE A 188 18.14 4.77 -0.93
C PHE A 188 16.98 3.88 -1.34
N LEU A 189 15.75 4.40 -1.34
CA LEU A 189 14.52 3.63 -1.54
C LEU A 189 13.94 3.73 -2.95
N VAL A 190 14.33 4.75 -3.72
CA VAL A 190 13.78 5.02 -5.07
C VAL A 190 14.88 4.90 -6.12
N ASP A 191 15.99 5.62 -5.96
CA ASP A 191 17.07 5.64 -6.97
C ASP A 191 17.89 4.33 -7.01
N SER A 192 17.70 3.45 -6.01
CA SER A 192 18.38 2.15 -5.93
C SER A 192 17.66 1.11 -6.79
N PRO A 193 18.33 0.47 -7.78
CA PRO A 193 17.69 -0.49 -8.68
C PRO A 193 17.32 -1.83 -8.03
N TYR A 194 17.81 -2.10 -6.81
CA TYR A 194 17.43 -3.27 -6.02
C TYR A 194 16.10 -3.08 -5.25
N MET A 195 15.59 -1.85 -5.17
CA MET A 195 14.34 -1.51 -4.49
C MET A 195 13.22 -1.44 -5.54
N TRP A 196 12.63 -2.58 -5.88
CA TRP A 196 11.78 -2.71 -7.06
C TRP A 196 10.26 -2.62 -6.79
N TRP A 197 9.85 -2.59 -5.52
CA TRP A 197 8.46 -2.36 -5.08
C TRP A 197 7.43 -3.24 -5.81
N PRO A 198 7.27 -4.52 -5.44
CA PRO A 198 6.56 -5.51 -6.26
C PRO A 198 5.10 -5.14 -6.59
N SER A 199 4.37 -4.54 -5.65
CA SER A 199 3.01 -4.05 -5.88
C SER A 199 2.91 -2.96 -6.94
N ASN A 200 3.96 -2.15 -7.13
CA ASN A 200 4.00 -1.14 -8.19
C ASN A 200 4.12 -1.78 -9.57
N LEU A 201 4.83 -2.91 -9.70
CA LEU A 201 4.92 -3.62 -10.98
C LEU A 201 3.57 -4.13 -11.47
N VAL A 202 2.66 -4.50 -10.56
CA VAL A 202 1.28 -4.87 -10.92
C VAL A 202 0.55 -3.68 -11.57
N GLN A 203 0.71 -2.47 -11.01
CA GLN A 203 0.13 -1.25 -11.58
C GLN A 203 0.76 -0.90 -12.94
N VAL A 204 2.09 -1.00 -13.06
CA VAL A 204 2.82 -0.76 -14.31
C VAL A 204 2.38 -1.74 -15.39
N SER A 205 2.28 -3.02 -15.09
CA SER A 205 1.81 -4.04 -16.03
C SER A 205 0.39 -3.74 -16.53
N LEU A 206 -0.50 -3.25 -15.64
CA LEU A 206 -1.85 -2.86 -16.03
C LEU A 206 -1.84 -1.60 -16.91
N PHE A 207 -1.03 -0.59 -16.60
CA PHE A 207 -0.91 0.60 -17.46
C PHE A 207 -0.50 0.23 -18.88
N ARG A 208 0.49 -0.66 -19.01
CA ARG A 208 0.96 -1.17 -20.29
C ARG A 208 -0.16 -1.92 -21.02
N ALA A 209 -0.87 -2.82 -20.34
CA ALA A 209 -1.99 -3.54 -20.95
C ALA A 209 -3.14 -2.63 -21.43
N LEU A 210 -3.28 -1.42 -20.85
CA LEU A 210 -4.33 -0.45 -21.18
C LEU A 210 -3.93 0.58 -22.26
N HIS A 211 -2.64 0.90 -22.39
CA HIS A 211 -2.13 1.95 -23.28
C HIS A 211 -1.25 1.46 -24.43
N GLU A 212 -0.61 0.30 -24.30
CA GLU A 212 0.22 -0.25 -25.38
C GLU A 212 -0.66 -0.98 -26.40
N ASP A 213 -0.45 -0.69 -27.67
CA ASP A 213 -1.08 -1.43 -28.75
C ASP A 213 -0.47 -2.84 -28.82
N GLU A 214 -1.34 -3.86 -28.74
CA GLU A 214 -0.93 -5.25 -28.77
C GLU A 214 -1.34 -5.92 -30.08
N ASN A 215 -0.35 -6.50 -30.76
CA ASN A 215 -0.60 -7.37 -31.91
C ASN A 215 -1.23 -8.67 -31.43
N ARG A 216 -2.46 -8.94 -31.90
CA ARG A 216 -3.23 -10.12 -31.48
C ARG A 216 -2.48 -11.41 -31.82
N PRO A 217 -2.16 -12.27 -30.84
CA PRO A 217 -1.62 -13.60 -31.13
C PRO A 217 -2.68 -14.46 -31.84
N LYS A 218 -2.29 -15.17 -32.91
CA LYS A 218 -3.21 -15.92 -33.80
C LYS A 218 -4.10 -16.97 -33.10
N ALA A 219 -3.75 -17.41 -31.88
CA ALA A 219 -4.47 -18.42 -31.12
C ALA A 219 -4.66 -18.05 -29.63
N GLY A 220 -4.59 -16.76 -29.27
CA GLY A 220 -4.67 -16.31 -27.86
C GLY A 220 -5.62 -15.14 -27.65
N LEU A 221 -5.94 -14.89 -26.38
CA LEU A 221 -6.59 -13.65 -25.95
C LEU A 221 -5.55 -12.53 -25.88
N THR A 222 -5.94 -11.29 -26.20
CA THR A 222 -5.11 -10.12 -25.87
C THR A 222 -5.07 -9.90 -24.35
N ARG A 223 -4.06 -9.18 -23.85
CA ARG A 223 -3.93 -8.80 -22.44
C ARG A 223 -5.20 -8.12 -21.92
N LEU A 224 -5.78 -7.22 -22.73
CA LEU A 224 -7.02 -6.53 -22.39
C LEU A 224 -8.24 -7.47 -22.35
N GLN A 225 -8.36 -8.39 -23.32
CA GLN A 225 -9.46 -9.36 -23.34
C GLN A 225 -9.40 -10.31 -22.15
N PHE A 226 -8.21 -10.85 -21.85
CA PHE A 226 -8.00 -11.69 -20.68
C PHE A 226 -8.37 -10.94 -19.39
N PHE A 227 -7.90 -9.69 -19.25
CA PHE A 227 -8.27 -8.83 -18.13
C PHE A 227 -9.80 -8.67 -17.97
N LEU A 228 -10.53 -8.38 -19.05
CA LEU A 228 -11.98 -8.21 -19.00
C LEU A 228 -12.71 -9.52 -18.63
N VAL A 229 -12.26 -10.66 -19.15
CA VAL A 229 -12.83 -11.97 -18.79
C VAL A 229 -12.66 -12.25 -17.30
N VAL A 230 -11.46 -12.04 -16.76
CA VAL A 230 -11.17 -12.23 -15.32
C VAL A 230 -11.95 -11.23 -14.46
N LEU A 231 -12.08 -9.98 -14.90
CA LEU A 231 -12.84 -8.95 -14.19
C LEU A 231 -14.32 -9.34 -14.05
N ILE A 232 -14.96 -9.73 -15.16
CA ILE A 232 -16.38 -10.09 -15.19
C ILE A 232 -16.63 -11.38 -14.41
N SER A 233 -15.77 -12.40 -14.57
CA SER A 233 -15.91 -13.67 -13.85
C SER A 233 -15.71 -13.49 -12.35
N SER A 234 -14.70 -12.72 -11.92
CA SER A 234 -14.46 -12.40 -10.50
C SER A 234 -15.59 -11.58 -9.91
N PHE A 235 -16.13 -10.59 -10.64
CA PHE A 235 -17.28 -9.81 -10.19
C PHE A 235 -18.52 -10.69 -9.98
N SER A 236 -18.78 -11.59 -10.93
CA SER A 236 -19.91 -12.52 -10.87
C SER A 236 -19.76 -13.52 -9.73
N TYR A 237 -18.54 -14.03 -9.52
CA TYR A 237 -18.23 -14.95 -8.43
C TYR A 237 -18.39 -14.28 -7.06
N TYR A 238 -18.08 -12.99 -6.92
CA TYR A 238 -18.15 -12.27 -5.64
C TYR A 238 -19.55 -12.28 -4.99
N ILE A 239 -20.60 -12.38 -5.81
CA ILE A 239 -22.00 -12.50 -5.35
C ILE A 239 -22.22 -13.81 -4.57
N VAL A 240 -21.51 -14.87 -4.93
CA VAL A 240 -21.68 -16.20 -4.34
C VAL A 240 -21.29 -16.22 -2.85
N PRO A 241 -20.05 -15.88 -2.43
CA PRO A 241 -19.68 -15.91 -1.02
C PRO A 241 -20.30 -14.78 -0.19
N ASN A 242 -20.71 -13.66 -0.80
CA ASN A 242 -21.19 -12.51 -0.03
C ASN A 242 -22.71 -12.46 0.13
N PHE A 243 -23.47 -13.02 -0.83
CA PHE A 243 -24.93 -12.94 -0.82
C PHE A 243 -25.60 -14.32 -0.81
N LEU A 244 -25.22 -15.22 -1.72
CA LEU A 244 -25.93 -16.50 -1.88
C LEU A 244 -25.52 -17.56 -0.84
N PHE A 245 -24.22 -17.73 -0.61
CA PHE A 245 -23.65 -18.78 0.23
C PHE A 245 -22.54 -18.24 1.14
N GLN A 246 -22.92 -17.50 2.17
CA GLN A 246 -21.97 -16.88 3.11
C GLN A 246 -21.09 -17.88 3.87
N SER A 247 -21.53 -19.13 4.03
CA SER A 247 -20.77 -20.18 4.71
C SER A 247 -19.45 -20.54 4.01
N ILE A 248 -19.31 -20.29 2.70
CA ILE A 248 -18.07 -20.62 1.96
C ILE A 248 -16.90 -19.68 2.28
N THR A 249 -17.16 -18.61 3.05
CA THR A 249 -16.12 -17.72 3.57
C THR A 249 -15.28 -18.38 4.66
N ALA A 250 -15.79 -19.42 5.36
CA ALA A 250 -15.05 -20.12 6.40
C ALA A 250 -15.53 -21.59 6.56
N LEU A 251 -15.14 -22.46 5.63
CA LEU A 251 -15.41 -23.89 5.65
C LEU A 251 -14.49 -24.59 6.66
N SER A 252 -14.96 -24.73 7.90
CA SER A 252 -14.18 -25.30 9.01
C SER A 252 -14.47 -26.80 9.16
N PHE A 253 -13.74 -27.64 8.41
CA PHE A 253 -13.99 -29.09 8.34
C PHE A 253 -13.88 -29.79 9.70
N VAL A 254 -12.91 -29.38 10.53
CA VAL A 254 -12.72 -29.95 11.88
C VAL A 254 -13.97 -29.73 12.75
N CYS A 255 -14.62 -28.58 12.63
CA CYS A 255 -15.87 -28.30 13.36
C CYS A 255 -17.05 -29.15 12.86
N TRP A 256 -17.06 -29.53 11.58
CA TRP A 256 -18.12 -30.39 11.02
C TRP A 256 -18.01 -31.83 11.48
N ILE A 257 -16.78 -32.35 11.61
CA ILE A 257 -16.54 -33.72 12.09
C ILE A 257 -16.84 -33.81 13.59
N TRP A 258 -16.40 -32.82 14.39
CA TRP A 258 -16.56 -32.82 15.85
C TRP A 258 -17.43 -31.68 16.36
N LYS A 259 -18.72 -31.73 16.00
CA LYS A 259 -19.75 -30.73 16.34
C LYS A 259 -19.98 -30.45 17.82
N ASP A 260 -19.69 -31.42 18.71
CA ASP A 260 -19.99 -31.30 20.15
C ASP A 260 -18.74 -31.01 20.99
N SER A 261 -17.56 -30.89 20.36
CA SER A 261 -16.29 -30.71 21.05
C SER A 261 -15.83 -29.25 21.04
N VAL A 262 -15.79 -28.64 22.23
CA VAL A 262 -15.28 -27.27 22.42
C VAL A 262 -13.82 -27.16 21.95
N THR A 263 -12.99 -28.16 22.25
CA THR A 263 -11.59 -28.18 21.83
C THR A 263 -11.45 -28.24 20.32
N ALA A 264 -12.27 -29.06 19.64
CA ALA A 264 -12.27 -29.12 18.19
C ALA A 264 -12.71 -27.79 17.56
N HIS A 265 -13.68 -27.10 18.17
CA HIS A 265 -14.08 -25.76 17.72
C HIS A 265 -12.99 -24.70 17.91
N GLN A 266 -12.27 -24.73 19.04
CA GLN A 266 -11.16 -23.81 19.31
C GLN A 266 -9.99 -24.01 18.33
N ILE A 267 -9.72 -25.26 17.95
CA ILE A 267 -8.66 -25.61 17.00
C ILE A 267 -9.09 -25.34 15.56
N GLY A 268 -10.31 -25.72 15.20
CA GLY A 268 -10.77 -25.81 13.82
C GLY A 268 -11.49 -24.58 13.26
N SER A 269 -12.07 -23.74 14.12
CA SER A 269 -12.88 -22.61 13.64
C SER A 269 -12.01 -21.55 12.96
N GLY A 270 -12.32 -21.22 11.71
CA GLY A 270 -11.64 -20.13 10.97
C GLY A 270 -12.05 -18.72 11.41
N LEU A 271 -13.14 -18.56 12.16
CA LEU A 271 -13.66 -17.26 12.60
C LEU A 271 -13.35 -16.94 14.06
N ARG A 272 -13.33 -17.96 14.93
CA ARG A 272 -13.19 -17.79 16.39
C ARG A 272 -12.13 -18.72 17.00
N GLY A 273 -11.35 -19.40 16.18
CA GLY A 273 -10.36 -20.38 16.60
C GLY A 273 -9.05 -20.23 15.83
N LEU A 274 -8.22 -21.27 15.88
CA LEU A 274 -6.92 -21.30 15.21
C LEU A 274 -7.03 -21.55 13.69
N GLY A 275 -8.18 -22.04 13.20
CA GLY A 275 -8.43 -22.23 11.77
C GLY A 275 -7.78 -23.49 11.15
N ILE A 276 -7.36 -24.47 11.95
CA ILE A 276 -6.79 -25.72 11.40
C ILE A 276 -7.86 -26.46 10.60
N GLY A 277 -7.58 -26.71 9.31
CA GLY A 277 -8.54 -27.34 8.40
C GLY A 277 -9.72 -26.43 8.03
N SER A 278 -9.58 -25.12 8.21
CA SER A 278 -10.53 -24.13 7.72
C SER A 278 -10.09 -23.58 6.36
N PHE A 279 -11.02 -23.53 5.40
CA PHE A 279 -10.77 -23.01 4.06
C PHE A 279 -11.78 -21.93 3.70
N ALA A 280 -11.30 -20.85 3.07
CA ALA A 280 -12.14 -19.80 2.51
C ALA A 280 -12.10 -19.90 0.99
N LEU A 281 -13.26 -19.96 0.34
CA LEU A 281 -13.37 -19.83 -1.11
C LEU A 281 -13.63 -18.38 -1.54
N ASP A 282 -13.65 -17.45 -0.59
CA ASP A 282 -13.78 -16.03 -0.83
C ASP A 282 -12.42 -15.33 -0.87
N TRP A 283 -12.07 -14.73 -2.01
CA TRP A 283 -10.80 -14.01 -2.17
C TRP A 283 -10.67 -12.81 -1.21
N ALA A 284 -11.77 -12.13 -0.89
CA ALA A 284 -11.73 -11.02 0.05
C ALA A 284 -11.34 -11.50 1.45
N THR A 285 -11.93 -12.61 1.91
CA THR A 285 -11.55 -13.25 3.19
C THR A 285 -10.08 -13.69 3.20
N VAL A 286 -9.58 -14.29 2.11
CA VAL A 286 -8.18 -14.75 2.02
C VAL A 286 -7.17 -13.59 2.03
N SER A 287 -7.49 -12.48 1.36
CA SER A 287 -6.54 -11.37 1.16
C SER A 287 -6.71 -10.20 2.15
N ALA A 288 -7.76 -10.19 2.97
CA ALA A 288 -8.12 -9.05 3.83
C ALA A 288 -6.98 -8.56 4.75
N PHE A 289 -6.19 -9.48 5.32
CA PHE A 289 -5.18 -9.14 6.33
C PHE A 289 -3.74 -9.13 5.80
N LEU A 290 -3.40 -10.02 4.87
CA LEU A 290 -2.02 -10.14 4.33
C LEU A 290 -1.85 -9.51 2.94
N GLY A 291 -2.92 -8.92 2.40
CA GLY A 291 -2.95 -8.39 1.05
C GLY A 291 -2.95 -9.49 -0.02
N SER A 292 -2.69 -9.11 -1.27
CA SER A 292 -2.65 -10.06 -2.38
C SER A 292 -1.32 -10.83 -2.40
N PRO A 293 -1.35 -12.17 -2.28
CA PRO A 293 -0.12 -12.98 -2.36
C PRO A 293 0.49 -12.96 -3.78
N LEU A 294 -0.30 -12.65 -4.81
CA LEU A 294 0.16 -12.64 -6.21
C LEU A 294 1.25 -11.60 -6.48
N ALA A 295 1.27 -10.50 -5.72
CA ALA A 295 2.28 -9.46 -5.83
C ALA A 295 3.50 -9.71 -4.92
N THR A 296 3.45 -10.74 -4.07
CA THR A 296 4.46 -11.00 -3.04
C THR A 296 5.43 -12.08 -3.53
N PRO A 297 6.76 -11.90 -3.41
CA PRO A 297 7.73 -12.92 -3.81
C PRO A 297 7.55 -14.25 -3.07
N GLY A 298 7.77 -15.37 -3.76
CA GLY A 298 7.52 -16.71 -3.22
C GLY A 298 8.28 -17.03 -1.93
N PHE A 299 9.53 -16.57 -1.79
CA PHE A 299 10.31 -16.79 -0.57
C PHE A 299 9.68 -16.09 0.66
N ALA A 300 9.08 -14.91 0.47
CA ALA A 300 8.42 -14.18 1.54
C ALA A 300 7.13 -14.88 1.97
N ILE A 301 6.38 -15.43 1.01
CA ILE A 301 5.19 -16.25 1.28
C ILE A 301 5.55 -17.48 2.12
N VAL A 302 6.60 -18.22 1.73
CA VAL A 302 7.04 -19.41 2.47
C VAL A 302 7.51 -19.06 3.88
N ASN A 303 8.22 -17.94 4.05
CA ASN A 303 8.68 -17.48 5.36
C ASN A 303 7.49 -17.09 6.28
N ILE A 304 6.50 -16.36 5.75
CA ILE A 304 5.26 -16.03 6.49
C ILE A 304 4.52 -17.31 6.87
N LEU A 305 4.38 -18.27 5.95
CA LEU A 305 3.72 -19.54 6.22
C LEU A 305 4.44 -20.34 7.32
N ALA A 306 5.77 -20.44 7.27
CA ALA A 306 6.56 -21.12 8.29
C ALA A 306 6.37 -20.45 9.67
N SER A 307 6.44 -19.11 9.70
CA SER A 307 6.22 -18.32 10.92
C SER A 307 4.80 -18.51 11.47
N PHE A 308 3.81 -18.52 10.59
CA PHE A 308 2.40 -18.76 10.94
C PHE A 308 2.21 -20.14 11.59
N ILE A 309 2.78 -21.20 11.01
CA ILE A 309 2.72 -22.56 11.57
C ILE A 309 3.39 -22.60 12.94
N ILE A 310 4.59 -22.05 13.08
CA ILE A 310 5.33 -22.06 14.35
C ILE A 310 4.57 -21.31 15.44
N VAL A 311 4.08 -20.10 15.14
CA VAL A 311 3.43 -19.27 16.16
C VAL A 311 2.02 -19.75 16.47
N LEU A 312 1.18 -19.91 15.46
CA LEU A 312 -0.24 -20.20 15.64
C LEU A 312 -0.52 -21.66 15.96
N TYR A 313 0.20 -22.61 15.36
CA TYR A 313 -0.08 -24.04 15.50
C TYR A 313 0.84 -24.76 16.50
N ILE A 314 1.95 -24.15 16.91
CA ILE A 314 2.87 -24.76 17.88
C ILE A 314 2.92 -23.93 19.17
N MET A 315 3.38 -22.68 19.10
CA MET A 315 3.63 -21.86 20.30
C MET A 315 2.35 -21.53 21.08
N ILE A 316 1.29 -21.06 20.41
CA ILE A 316 0.01 -20.70 21.04
C ILE A 316 -0.63 -21.91 21.74
N PRO A 317 -0.79 -23.07 21.06
CA PRO A 317 -1.19 -24.32 21.70
C PRO A 317 -0.40 -24.67 22.95
N ILE A 318 0.93 -24.75 22.85
CA ILE A 318 1.80 -25.14 23.97
C ILE A 318 1.59 -24.18 25.15
N ALA A 319 1.53 -22.88 24.90
CA ALA A 319 1.32 -21.88 25.95
C ALA A 319 -0.06 -21.96 26.59
N TYR A 320 -1.12 -22.16 25.79
CA TYR A 320 -2.49 -22.26 26.30
C TYR A 320 -2.70 -23.51 27.15
N TRP A 321 -2.28 -24.68 26.65
CA TRP A 321 -2.49 -25.95 27.36
C TRP A 321 -1.59 -26.12 28.59
N ASN A 322 -0.38 -25.54 28.58
CA ASN A 322 0.47 -25.43 29.77
C ASN A 322 0.04 -24.30 30.73
N ASN A 323 -1.05 -23.60 30.43
CA ASN A 323 -1.62 -22.53 31.27
C ASN A 323 -0.62 -21.40 31.59
N LEU A 324 0.21 -21.02 30.61
CA LEU A 324 1.11 -19.89 30.74
C LEU A 324 0.30 -18.61 30.96
N TYR A 325 0.69 -17.77 31.92
CA TYR A 325 -0.06 -16.55 32.31
C TYR A 325 -1.53 -16.79 32.66
N GLU A 326 -1.85 -17.97 33.22
CA GLU A 326 -3.24 -18.35 33.55
C GLU A 326 -4.19 -18.30 32.34
N ALA A 327 -3.65 -18.53 31.14
CA ALA A 327 -4.35 -18.37 29.87
C ALA A 327 -5.67 -19.14 29.76
N LYS A 328 -5.85 -20.26 30.49
CA LYS A 328 -7.10 -21.04 30.46
C LYS A 328 -8.31 -20.30 31.05
N ARG A 329 -8.09 -19.20 31.79
CA ARG A 329 -9.18 -18.32 32.26
C ARG A 329 -9.82 -17.52 31.13
N PHE A 330 -9.14 -17.38 29.99
CA PHE A 330 -9.56 -16.54 28.88
C PHE A 330 -9.73 -17.36 27.60
N PRO A 331 -10.50 -16.87 26.60
CA PRO A 331 -10.55 -17.50 25.29
C PRO A 331 -9.16 -17.55 24.64
N ILE A 332 -8.83 -18.64 23.93
CA ILE A 332 -7.54 -18.80 23.24
C ILE A 332 -7.28 -17.66 22.23
N TYR A 333 -8.34 -17.20 21.56
CA TYR A 333 -8.34 -16.14 20.57
C TYR A 333 -9.41 -15.08 20.94
N SER A 334 -8.97 -13.88 21.31
CA SER A 334 -9.85 -12.75 21.59
C SER A 334 -9.07 -11.43 21.52
N THR A 335 -9.71 -10.39 20.97
CA THR A 335 -9.20 -9.02 20.95
C THR A 335 -9.59 -8.22 22.21
N HIS A 336 -10.43 -8.79 23.06
CA HIS A 336 -10.86 -8.14 24.31
C HIS A 336 -9.80 -8.27 25.41
N VAL A 337 -9.85 -7.31 26.34
CA VAL A 337 -9.05 -7.27 27.56
C VAL A 337 -9.89 -7.78 28.74
N PHE A 338 -9.25 -8.49 29.67
CA PHE A 338 -9.92 -9.19 30.76
C PHE A 338 -9.39 -8.78 32.14
N ASN A 339 -10.23 -8.93 33.16
CA ASN A 339 -9.83 -8.79 34.56
C ASN A 339 -9.20 -10.09 35.10
N ALA A 340 -8.83 -10.12 36.38
CA ALA A 340 -8.23 -11.33 37.01
C ALA A 340 -9.20 -12.53 37.08
N ASP A 341 -10.51 -12.26 37.12
CA ASP A 341 -11.57 -13.25 37.29
C ASP A 341 -12.06 -13.85 35.95
N GLY A 342 -11.56 -13.37 34.80
CA GLY A 342 -11.99 -13.84 33.48
C GLY A 342 -13.12 -13.01 32.83
N GLY A 343 -13.64 -12.01 33.54
CA GLY A 343 -14.62 -11.05 33.02
C GLY A 343 -13.99 -9.98 32.12
N LEU A 344 -14.82 -9.28 31.35
CA LEU A 344 -14.38 -8.14 30.54
C LEU A 344 -13.87 -7.01 31.44
N TYR A 345 -12.74 -6.40 31.07
CA TYR A 345 -12.12 -5.35 31.86
C TYR A 345 -12.93 -4.05 31.81
N ASN A 346 -13.29 -3.50 32.98
CA ASN A 346 -14.02 -2.24 33.07
C ASN A 346 -13.08 -1.03 33.18
N VAL A 347 -12.95 -0.27 32.09
CA VAL A 347 -12.03 0.88 31.99
C VAL A 347 -12.49 2.08 32.83
N SER A 348 -13.80 2.24 33.09
CA SER A 348 -14.33 3.39 33.87
C SER A 348 -13.88 3.38 35.34
N ILE A 349 -13.40 2.25 35.86
CA ILE A 349 -12.89 2.14 37.24
C ILE A 349 -11.50 2.78 37.37
N ILE A 350 -10.67 2.62 36.34
CA ILE A 350 -9.26 3.03 36.34
C ILE A 350 -9.01 4.37 35.67
N LEU A 351 -9.99 4.89 34.94
CA LEU A 351 -9.88 6.14 34.20
C LEU A 351 -10.98 7.08 34.64
N ASN A 352 -10.60 8.22 35.23
CA ASN A 352 -11.58 9.21 35.63
C ASN A 352 -12.19 9.86 34.37
N GLU A 353 -13.48 9.64 34.12
CA GLU A 353 -14.17 10.12 32.91
C GLU A 353 -14.09 11.64 32.74
N LYS A 354 -14.06 12.40 33.85
CA LYS A 354 -14.05 13.87 33.85
C LYS A 354 -12.66 14.48 33.65
N THR A 355 -11.60 13.85 34.15
CA THR A 355 -10.23 14.37 34.01
C THR A 355 -9.40 13.64 32.96
N PHE A 356 -9.82 12.44 32.53
CA PHE A 356 -9.05 11.52 31.69
C PHE A 356 -7.65 11.29 32.24
N GLN A 357 -7.57 11.21 33.57
CA GLN A 357 -6.36 10.87 34.29
C GLN A 357 -6.49 9.45 34.81
N PHE A 358 -5.38 8.74 34.74
CA PHE A 358 -5.24 7.40 35.27
C PHE A 358 -5.41 7.42 36.80
N ASN A 359 -6.40 6.69 37.29
CA ASN A 359 -6.63 6.45 38.71
C ASN A 359 -5.85 5.22 39.15
N ARG A 360 -4.67 5.46 39.74
CA ARG A 360 -3.79 4.38 40.22
C ARG A 360 -4.43 3.54 41.32
N GLN A 361 -5.12 4.16 42.27
CA GLN A 361 -5.75 3.44 43.38
C GLN A 361 -6.85 2.50 42.86
N GLY A 362 -7.70 2.99 41.95
CA GLY A 362 -8.72 2.15 41.31
C GLY A 362 -8.15 0.99 40.49
N TYR A 363 -6.94 1.15 39.92
CA TYR A 363 -6.24 0.07 39.22
C TYR A 363 -5.67 -0.98 40.19
N ASP A 364 -5.02 -0.53 41.25
CA ASP A 364 -4.40 -1.41 42.25
C ASP A 364 -5.47 -2.22 43.02
N ASP A 365 -6.65 -1.65 43.26
CA ASP A 365 -7.77 -2.29 43.96
C ASP A 365 -8.62 -3.22 43.06
N TYR A 366 -8.69 -2.97 41.74
CA TYR A 366 -9.56 -3.70 40.82
C TYR A 366 -8.91 -4.97 40.26
N SER A 367 -8.04 -4.81 39.25
CA SER A 367 -7.23 -5.91 38.72
C SER A 367 -6.20 -5.40 37.72
N LYS A 368 -5.13 -6.18 37.56
CA LYS A 368 -4.23 -6.06 36.40
C LYS A 368 -4.97 -6.40 35.12
N ILE A 369 -4.56 -5.79 34.00
CA ILE A 369 -5.10 -6.09 32.68
C ILE A 369 -4.53 -7.43 32.20
N ASN A 370 -5.41 -8.36 31.84
CA ASN A 370 -5.05 -9.65 31.25
C ASN A 370 -5.48 -9.70 29.79
N LEU A 371 -4.70 -10.42 28.99
CA LEU A 371 -4.91 -10.59 27.55
C LEU A 371 -5.07 -12.07 27.21
N SER A 372 -5.77 -12.37 26.12
CA SER A 372 -5.76 -13.74 25.56
C SER A 372 -4.33 -14.13 25.15
N ILE A 373 -4.01 -15.43 25.20
CA ILE A 373 -2.65 -15.88 24.89
C ILE A 373 -2.24 -15.54 23.45
N ALA A 374 -3.16 -15.64 22.49
CA ALA A 374 -2.90 -15.23 21.11
C ALA A 374 -2.59 -13.73 21.03
N PHE A 375 -3.27 -12.90 21.82
CA PHE A 375 -3.03 -11.45 21.83
C PHE A 375 -1.69 -11.09 22.49
N VAL A 376 -1.29 -11.81 23.54
CA VAL A 376 0.04 -11.68 24.16
C VAL A 376 1.15 -11.97 23.14
N PHE A 377 1.07 -13.11 22.44
CA PHE A 377 2.07 -13.45 21.41
C PHE A 377 2.08 -12.46 20.25
N ALA A 378 0.90 -12.01 19.79
CA ALA A 378 0.81 -11.00 18.73
C ALA A 378 1.55 -9.71 19.11
N TYR A 379 1.35 -9.18 20.34
CA TYR A 379 2.08 -8.00 20.81
C TYR A 379 3.58 -8.28 21.02
N GLY A 380 3.92 -9.37 21.71
CA GLY A 380 5.31 -9.72 22.01
C GLY A 380 6.16 -9.88 20.73
N LEU A 381 5.62 -10.59 19.74
CA LEU A 381 6.29 -10.77 18.45
C LEU A 381 6.36 -9.47 17.63
N SER A 382 5.39 -8.56 17.81
CA SER A 382 5.45 -7.24 17.16
C SER A 382 6.62 -6.40 17.68
N PHE A 383 6.93 -6.47 18.98
CA PHE A 383 8.15 -5.84 19.52
C PHE A 383 9.42 -6.52 19.02
N ALA A 384 9.43 -7.86 19.01
CA ALA A 384 10.56 -8.61 18.49
C ALA A 384 10.83 -8.28 17.02
N THR A 385 9.77 -8.02 16.24
CA THR A 385 9.87 -7.65 14.83
C THR A 385 10.65 -6.34 14.63
N LEU A 386 10.50 -5.34 15.50
CA LEU A 386 11.28 -4.09 15.41
C LEU A 386 12.79 -4.35 15.51
N ALA A 387 13.21 -5.15 16.50
CA ALA A 387 14.62 -5.52 16.67
C ALA A 387 15.12 -6.45 15.55
N ALA A 388 14.26 -7.37 15.08
CA ALA A 388 14.55 -8.28 13.98
C ALA A 388 14.72 -7.51 12.65
N THR A 389 13.91 -6.49 12.39
CA THR A 389 14.03 -5.65 11.19
C THR A 389 15.39 -4.95 11.14
N ILE A 390 15.85 -4.40 12.26
CA ILE A 390 17.19 -3.78 12.35
C ILE A 390 18.28 -4.83 12.08
N SER A 391 18.22 -5.97 12.78
CA SER A 391 19.21 -7.04 12.63
C SER A 391 19.25 -7.59 11.21
N HIS A 392 18.08 -7.84 10.61
CA HIS A 392 17.95 -8.34 9.25
C HIS A 392 18.54 -7.35 8.23
N VAL A 393 18.17 -6.07 8.31
CA VAL A 393 18.67 -5.06 7.39
C VAL A 393 20.17 -4.84 7.60
N ALA A 394 20.67 -4.81 8.83
CA ALA A 394 22.09 -4.66 9.13
C ALA A 394 22.94 -5.82 8.57
N LEU A 395 22.48 -7.06 8.74
CA LEU A 395 23.24 -8.25 8.31
C LEU A 395 23.17 -8.49 6.80
N PHE A 396 21.98 -8.40 6.21
CA PHE A 396 21.77 -8.77 4.79
C PHE A 396 21.92 -7.59 3.84
N HIS A 397 21.43 -6.41 4.22
CA HIS A 397 21.44 -5.23 3.36
C HIS A 397 22.46 -4.17 3.78
N GLY A 398 23.07 -4.29 4.97
CA GLY A 398 23.98 -3.27 5.52
C GLY A 398 25.19 -3.02 4.64
N ARG A 399 25.79 -4.06 4.05
CA ARG A 399 26.89 -3.91 3.08
C ARG A 399 26.45 -3.16 1.82
N THR A 400 25.25 -3.45 1.32
CA THR A 400 24.68 -2.78 0.14
C THR A 400 24.35 -1.34 0.44
N ILE A 401 23.72 -1.04 1.57
CA ILE A 401 23.41 0.32 2.04
C ILE A 401 24.70 1.11 2.25
N TRP A 402 25.73 0.51 2.84
CA TRP A 402 27.04 1.15 3.02
C TRP A 402 27.71 1.46 1.68
N ARG A 403 27.73 0.50 0.75
CA ARG A 403 28.23 0.72 -0.61
C ARG A 403 27.44 1.79 -1.33
N GLN A 404 26.11 1.80 -1.21
CA GLN A 404 25.24 2.84 -1.76
C GLN A 404 25.50 4.19 -1.13
N THR A 405 25.77 4.27 0.17
CA THR A 405 26.12 5.53 0.85
C THR A 405 27.44 6.07 0.31
N LYS A 406 28.43 5.19 0.10
CA LYS A 406 29.74 5.56 -0.48
C LYS A 406 29.64 5.93 -1.96
N ALA A 407 28.87 5.17 -2.74
CA ALA A 407 28.66 5.40 -4.18
C ALA A 407 27.72 6.58 -4.46
N SER A 408 26.80 6.88 -3.53
CA SER A 408 25.96 8.08 -3.53
C SER A 408 26.80 9.36 -3.54
N VAL A 409 27.94 9.35 -2.83
CA VAL A 409 28.90 10.47 -2.87
C VAL A 409 29.64 10.54 -4.22
N GLN A 410 29.66 9.46 -4.99
CA GLN A 410 30.39 9.33 -6.27
C GLN A 410 29.46 9.24 -7.51
N ASP A 411 28.15 9.40 -7.34
CA ASP A 411 27.05 9.41 -8.35
C ASP A 411 26.99 8.24 -9.38
N ASN A 412 27.68 7.12 -9.10
CA ASN A 412 27.89 6.00 -10.05
C ASN A 412 26.96 4.78 -9.85
N PHE A 413 25.78 4.94 -9.24
CA PHE A 413 24.90 3.80 -8.93
C PHE A 413 23.47 4.06 -9.40
N GLY A 414 23.06 3.43 -10.51
CA GLY A 414 21.71 3.53 -11.07
C GLY A 414 21.52 2.59 -12.27
N ASP A 415 20.29 2.15 -12.52
CA ASP A 415 19.91 1.38 -13.71
C ASP A 415 19.46 2.29 -14.87
N VAL A 416 19.11 1.67 -16.00
CA VAL A 416 18.53 2.32 -17.19
C VAL A 416 17.39 3.28 -16.83
N HIS A 417 16.47 2.88 -15.95
CA HIS A 417 15.34 3.71 -15.57
C HIS A 417 15.77 4.96 -14.78
N THR A 418 16.73 4.81 -13.87
CA THR A 418 17.29 5.94 -13.12
C THR A 418 18.04 6.91 -14.04
N ARG A 419 18.83 6.40 -15.00
CA ARG A 419 19.53 7.23 -15.99
C ARG A 419 18.55 7.98 -16.88
N LEU A 420 17.52 7.31 -17.37
CA LEU A 420 16.47 7.90 -18.19
C LEU A 420 15.74 9.02 -17.44
N MET A 421 15.40 8.79 -16.17
CA MET A 421 14.77 9.82 -15.33
C MET A 421 15.68 11.02 -15.08
N LYS A 422 16.97 10.82 -14.80
CA LYS A 422 17.95 11.90 -14.63
C LYS A 422 18.22 12.69 -15.92
N LYS A 423 18.14 12.03 -17.09
CA LYS A 423 18.37 12.65 -18.40
C LYS A 423 17.19 13.53 -18.83
N ASN A 424 15.96 13.09 -18.57
CA ASN A 424 14.75 13.72 -19.08
C ASN A 424 14.08 14.69 -18.09
N TYR A 425 14.34 14.56 -16.79
CA TYR A 425 13.65 15.35 -15.76
C TYR A 425 14.59 15.93 -14.71
N ASP A 426 14.32 17.18 -14.34
CA ASP A 426 15.00 17.82 -13.24
C ASP A 426 14.63 17.17 -11.91
N PRO A 427 15.62 16.85 -11.04
CA PRO A 427 15.34 16.28 -9.74
C PRO A 427 14.65 17.29 -8.83
N VAL A 428 13.60 16.85 -8.12
CA VAL A 428 12.95 17.65 -7.08
C VAL A 428 13.99 18.10 -6.03
N PRO A 429 14.14 19.42 -5.75
CA PRO A 429 15.15 19.91 -4.82
C PRO A 429 14.92 19.41 -3.39
N GLN A 430 15.98 18.99 -2.71
CA GLN A 430 15.89 18.44 -1.34
C GLN A 430 15.32 19.42 -0.30
N TRP A 431 15.50 20.73 -0.51
CA TRP A 431 15.02 21.76 0.42
C TRP A 431 13.50 21.78 0.57
N TRP A 432 12.73 21.35 -0.44
CA TRP A 432 11.27 21.21 -0.34
C TRP A 432 10.89 20.21 0.76
N PHE A 433 11.56 19.06 0.79
CA PHE A 433 11.29 18.01 1.77
C PHE A 433 11.71 18.45 3.19
N HIS A 434 12.85 19.12 3.33
CA HIS A 434 13.27 19.68 4.62
C HIS A 434 12.31 20.78 5.12
N SER A 435 11.83 21.63 4.22
CA SER A 435 10.88 22.70 4.58
C SER A 435 9.55 22.12 5.03
N ILE A 436 9.01 21.13 4.31
CA ILE A 436 7.80 20.40 4.73
C ILE A 436 8.02 19.77 6.11
N LEU A 437 9.16 19.11 6.33
CA LEU A 437 9.45 18.45 7.60
C LEU A 437 9.47 19.45 8.77
N ILE A 438 10.15 20.59 8.62
CA ILE A 438 10.23 21.63 9.66
C ILE A 438 8.83 22.19 9.99
N VAL A 439 8.05 22.54 8.96
CA VAL A 439 6.69 23.06 9.13
C VAL A 439 5.79 22.05 9.82
N VAL A 440 5.84 20.78 9.39
CA VAL A 440 5.02 19.70 9.96
C VAL A 440 5.42 19.39 11.41
N ILE A 441 6.70 19.41 11.76
CA ILE A 441 7.16 19.29 13.15
C ILE A 441 6.57 20.40 14.02
N GLY A 442 6.63 21.65 13.54
CA GLY A 442 6.05 22.80 14.26
C GLY A 442 4.53 22.64 14.48
N LEU A 443 3.81 22.22 13.45
CA LEU A 443 2.37 21.94 13.56
C LEU A 443 2.06 20.75 14.48
N ALA A 444 2.88 19.70 14.48
CA ALA A 444 2.72 18.56 15.37
C ALA A 444 2.90 18.97 16.85
N LEU A 445 3.91 19.80 17.14
CA LEU A 445 4.13 20.36 18.47
C LEU A 445 2.96 21.27 18.91
N LEU A 446 2.48 22.14 18.02
CA LEU A 446 1.30 22.97 18.28
C LEU A 446 0.06 22.12 18.56
N THR A 447 -0.10 21.00 17.87
CA THR A 447 -1.26 20.11 18.04
C THR A 447 -1.25 19.41 19.40
N CYS A 448 -0.07 19.03 19.90
CA CYS A 448 0.07 18.30 21.17
C CYS A 448 0.06 19.21 22.41
N GLU A 449 0.82 20.32 22.38
CA GLU A 449 0.88 21.27 23.50
C GLU A 449 -0.26 22.30 23.46
N GLY A 450 -0.78 22.59 22.28
CA GLY A 450 -1.93 23.48 22.09
C GLY A 450 -3.27 22.84 22.45
N PHE A 451 -4.34 23.55 22.16
CA PHE A 451 -5.73 23.08 22.36
C PHE A 451 -6.05 22.58 23.79
N GLY A 452 -5.31 23.03 24.80
CA GLY A 452 -5.50 22.63 26.19
C GLY A 452 -5.00 21.22 26.51
N LYS A 453 -3.96 20.75 25.81
CA LYS A 453 -3.32 19.43 26.04
C LYS A 453 -4.28 18.24 25.95
N GLN A 454 -5.25 18.33 25.04
CA GLN A 454 -6.26 17.28 24.84
C GLN A 454 -5.65 15.92 24.43
N LEU A 455 -4.49 15.94 23.77
CA LEU A 455 -3.78 14.73 23.32
C LEU A 455 -2.79 14.19 24.36
N GLN A 456 -2.59 14.89 25.48
CA GLN A 456 -1.73 14.51 26.62
C GLN A 456 -0.25 14.17 26.32
N LEU A 457 0.17 14.20 25.06
CA LEU A 457 1.54 13.95 24.64
C LEU A 457 2.43 15.18 24.86
N PRO A 458 3.47 15.12 25.70
CA PRO A 458 4.40 16.23 25.89
C PRO A 458 5.30 16.44 24.68
N TYR A 459 5.82 17.67 24.50
CA TYR A 459 6.69 18.05 23.37
C TYR A 459 7.87 17.09 23.13
N TRP A 460 8.50 16.58 24.18
CA TRP A 460 9.65 15.67 24.06
C TRP A 460 9.24 14.29 23.53
N GLY A 461 8.02 13.84 23.83
CA GLY A 461 7.49 12.59 23.29
C GLY A 461 7.18 12.70 21.80
N VAL A 462 6.72 13.88 21.33
CA VAL A 462 6.59 14.17 19.89
C VAL A 462 7.95 14.03 19.19
N LEU A 463 8.99 14.68 19.72
CA LEU A 463 10.33 14.61 19.14
C LEU A 463 10.89 13.18 19.14
N LEU A 464 10.66 12.42 20.22
CA LEU A 464 11.08 11.02 20.30
C LEU A 464 10.35 10.15 19.29
N ALA A 465 9.03 10.32 19.12
CA ALA A 465 8.25 9.59 18.12
C ALA A 465 8.75 9.88 16.69
N ILE A 466 9.08 11.14 16.39
CA ILE A 466 9.64 11.56 15.10
C ILE A 466 11.03 10.95 14.87
N ALA A 467 11.89 10.94 15.89
CA ALA A 467 13.21 10.32 15.82
C ALA A 467 13.14 8.81 15.57
N LEU A 468 12.24 8.12 16.28
CA LEU A 468 12.00 6.69 16.09
C LEU A 468 11.43 6.41 14.69
N ALA A 469 10.45 7.19 14.24
CA ALA A 469 9.88 7.06 12.90
C ALA A 469 10.96 7.23 11.81
N LEU A 470 11.82 8.25 11.92
CA LEU A 470 12.94 8.46 11.01
C LEU A 470 13.89 7.25 10.99
N PHE A 471 14.26 6.75 12.17
CA PHE A 471 15.17 5.62 12.31
C PHE A 471 14.62 4.34 11.66
N PHE A 472 13.35 4.01 11.90
CA PHE A 472 12.74 2.79 11.38
C PHE A 472 12.28 2.87 9.93
N THR A 473 12.10 4.08 9.36
CA THR A 473 11.61 4.26 7.98
C THR A 473 12.51 3.57 6.95
N LEU A 474 13.84 3.71 7.06
CA LEU A 474 14.76 3.11 6.09
C LEU A 474 14.77 1.57 6.15
N PRO A 475 14.99 0.93 7.32
CA PRO A 475 14.95 -0.53 7.42
C PRO A 475 13.63 -1.13 6.94
N ILE A 476 12.50 -0.53 7.33
CA ILE A 476 11.21 -1.04 6.93
C ILE A 476 10.98 -0.82 5.42
N GLY A 477 11.36 0.35 4.90
CA GLY A 477 11.29 0.65 3.48
C GLY A 477 12.05 -0.37 2.63
N VAL A 478 13.24 -0.81 3.06
CA VAL A 478 14.03 -1.85 2.38
C VAL A 478 13.30 -3.20 2.35
N ILE A 479 12.71 -3.62 3.47
CA ILE A 479 11.96 -4.88 3.53
C ILE A 479 10.73 -4.80 2.64
N THR A 480 9.95 -3.72 2.72
CA THR A 480 8.74 -3.55 1.91
C THR A 480 9.06 -3.45 0.43
N ALA A 481 10.12 -2.73 0.04
CA ALA A 481 10.53 -2.57 -1.35
C ALA A 481 11.02 -3.87 -2.00
N THR A 482 11.43 -4.87 -1.21
CA THR A 482 11.96 -6.14 -1.71
C THR A 482 10.97 -7.30 -1.56
N THR A 483 10.12 -7.27 -0.53
CA THR A 483 9.21 -8.37 -0.18
C THR A 483 7.74 -8.05 -0.38
N ASN A 484 7.37 -6.79 -0.62
CA ASN A 484 5.97 -6.33 -0.62
C ASN A 484 5.23 -6.52 0.71
N GLN A 485 5.95 -6.73 1.81
CA GLN A 485 5.37 -6.97 3.14
C GLN A 485 5.77 -5.84 4.09
N VAL A 486 4.81 -5.42 4.91
CA VAL A 486 4.96 -4.29 5.83
C VAL A 486 4.90 -4.81 7.26
N SER A 487 6.00 -4.70 7.99
CA SER A 487 6.11 -5.18 9.37
C SER A 487 5.42 -4.27 10.43
N ILE A 488 4.52 -3.36 10.04
CA ILE A 488 4.21 -2.15 10.83
C ILE A 488 2.82 -2.11 11.46
N HIS A 489 1.87 -3.01 11.13
CA HIS A 489 0.47 -2.83 11.56
C HIS A 489 0.29 -2.64 13.07
N ILE A 490 1.19 -3.19 13.90
CA ILE A 490 1.20 -2.99 15.35
C ILE A 490 2.20 -1.90 15.79
N SER A 491 3.32 -1.67 15.08
CA SER A 491 4.31 -0.64 15.45
C SER A 491 3.84 0.78 15.17
N GLN A 492 3.02 1.04 14.14
CA GLN A 492 2.36 2.35 13.95
C GLN A 492 1.36 2.61 15.07
N GLY A 493 0.61 1.58 15.45
CA GLY A 493 -0.25 1.65 16.61
C GLY A 493 0.48 1.80 17.91
N PHE A 494 1.65 1.20 18.07
CA PHE A 494 2.43 1.31 19.30
C PHE A 494 3.17 2.65 19.39
N LEU A 495 3.82 3.12 18.32
CA LEU A 495 4.46 4.45 18.27
C LEU A 495 3.43 5.59 18.39
N VAL A 496 2.18 5.34 18.05
CA VAL A 496 1.11 6.32 18.23
C VAL A 496 0.42 6.12 19.58
N THR A 497 0.09 4.91 19.99
CA THR A 497 -0.64 4.64 21.25
C THR A 497 0.25 4.80 22.49
N PHE A 498 1.54 4.47 22.43
CA PHE A 498 2.47 4.63 23.57
C PHE A 498 2.98 6.07 23.73
N PHE A 499 2.78 6.92 22.73
CA PHE A 499 3.11 8.34 22.80
C PHE A 499 1.87 9.22 22.98
N PHE A 500 0.69 8.84 22.50
CA PHE A 500 -0.54 9.64 22.61
C PHE A 500 -1.47 9.24 23.78
N LEU A 501 -1.06 8.30 24.65
CA LEU A 501 -1.65 7.99 25.96
C LEU A 501 -0.54 8.04 27.02
#